data_AF-A0A943WY19-F1
#
_entry.id   AF-A0A943WY19-F1
#
_cell.length_a   1.000
_cell.length_b   1.000
_cell.length_c   1.000
_cell.angle_alpha   90.00
_cell.angle_beta   90.00
_cell.angle_gamma   90.00
#
_symmetry.space_group_name_H-M   'P 1'
#
loop_
_entity.id
_entity.type
_entity.pdbx_description
1 polymer ?
#
loop_
_entity_poly.entity_id
_entity_poly.type
_entity_poly.pdbx_seq_one_letter_code
_entity_poly.pdbx_strand_id
1 'polypeptide(L)'
;AKKIDAALKANGGAAYVSVNKALITRSSSVIPIICQYIGVLFKIMKAKGTHEGCIEQMERLFAERLYTADKKVSVDADGRIRMDDWEMDPAVQAEVDKIMPQVTEANVNELVDMDAIRHDFLAINGFDIAGIDYEKDVADMSAID
;
A
#
# COMPACT_ATOMS: atom_id res chain seq x y z
N ALA A 1 -16.60 -12.52 0.04
CA ALA A 1 -15.69 -13.68 0.09
C ALA A 1 -16.39 -14.98 0.46
N LYS A 2 -16.89 -15.20 1.68
CA LYS A 2 -17.43 -16.50 2.14
C LYS A 2 -18.41 -17.20 1.16
N LYS A 3 -19.36 -16.46 0.57
CA LYS A 3 -20.29 -17.00 -0.44
C LYS A 3 -19.59 -17.44 -1.74
N ILE A 4 -18.62 -16.66 -2.20
CA ILE A 4 -17.84 -16.94 -3.42
C ILE A 4 -16.92 -18.14 -3.16
N ASP A 5 -16.28 -18.19 -2.00
CA ASP A 5 -15.43 -19.31 -1.59
C ASP A 5 -16.19 -20.63 -1.58
N ALA A 6 -17.40 -20.66 -0.99
CA ALA A 6 -18.27 -21.83 -1.01
C ALA A 6 -18.63 -22.30 -2.43
N ALA A 7 -18.86 -21.37 -3.36
CA ALA A 7 -19.16 -21.68 -4.76
C ALA A 7 -17.95 -22.24 -5.50
N LEU A 8 -16.75 -21.69 -5.26
CA LEU A 8 -15.52 -22.12 -5.95
C LEU A 8 -14.98 -23.46 -5.42
N LYS A 9 -15.19 -23.76 -4.13
CA LYS A 9 -14.77 -25.04 -3.52
C LYS A 9 -15.34 -26.26 -4.23
N ALA A 10 -16.56 -26.17 -4.78
CA ALA A 10 -17.17 -27.23 -5.57
C ALA A 10 -16.31 -27.65 -6.80
N ASN A 11 -15.46 -26.75 -7.29
CA ASN A 11 -14.58 -26.96 -8.44
C ASN A 11 -13.09 -26.95 -8.05
N GLY A 12 -12.77 -27.13 -6.76
CA GLY A 12 -11.38 -27.11 -6.27
C GLY A 12 -10.74 -25.72 -6.22
N GLY A 13 -11.51 -24.65 -6.36
CA GLY A 13 -11.06 -23.26 -6.19
C GLY A 13 -11.25 -22.75 -4.77
N ALA A 14 -10.79 -21.52 -4.52
CA ALA A 14 -10.96 -20.81 -3.26
C ALA A 14 -11.09 -19.29 -3.52
N ALA A 15 -11.71 -18.57 -2.57
CA ALA A 15 -11.74 -17.10 -2.61
C ALA A 15 -11.40 -16.49 -1.25
N TYR A 16 -10.52 -15.49 -1.28
CA TYR A 16 -10.02 -14.81 -0.10
C TYR A 16 -10.27 -13.30 -0.17
N VAL A 17 -10.36 -12.66 0.99
CA VAL A 17 -10.12 -11.21 1.10
C VAL A 17 -8.64 -11.04 1.44
N SER A 18 -7.94 -10.19 0.70
CA SER A 18 -6.62 -9.68 1.12
C SER A 18 -6.83 -8.33 1.79
N VAL A 19 -6.43 -8.22 3.06
CA VAL A 19 -6.38 -6.96 3.79
C VAL A 19 -4.98 -6.40 3.59
N ASN A 20 -4.92 -5.28 2.89
CA ASN A 20 -3.69 -4.72 2.36
C ASN A 20 -3.21 -3.55 3.21
N LYS A 21 -1.88 -3.34 3.19
CA LYS A 21 -1.23 -2.20 3.84
C LYS A 21 -1.65 -0.87 3.21
N ALA A 22 -1.64 0.18 4.02
CA ALA A 22 -1.89 1.56 3.61
C ALA A 22 -0.82 2.07 2.62
N LEU A 23 -1.31 2.65 1.52
CA LEU A 23 -0.53 3.16 0.41
C LEU A 23 -1.22 4.40 -0.18
N ILE A 24 -0.46 5.26 -0.86
CA ILE A 24 -1.02 6.36 -1.62
C ILE A 24 -1.69 5.79 -2.88
N THR A 25 -2.94 6.21 -3.08
CA THR A 25 -3.79 5.91 -4.23
C THR A 25 -4.64 7.15 -4.49
N ARG A 26 -5.21 7.28 -5.70
CA ARG A 26 -6.14 8.39 -5.99
C ARG A 26 -7.31 8.48 -5.01
N SER A 27 -7.74 7.33 -4.47
CA SER A 27 -8.82 7.27 -3.48
C SER A 27 -8.33 7.60 -2.07
N SER A 28 -7.20 7.03 -1.63
CA SER A 28 -6.68 7.28 -0.28
C SER A 28 -6.18 8.71 -0.11
N SER A 29 -5.72 9.38 -1.18
CA SER A 29 -5.23 10.76 -1.15
C SER A 29 -6.30 11.80 -0.83
N VAL A 30 -7.59 11.45 -0.96
CA VAL A 30 -8.72 12.35 -0.70
C VAL A 30 -9.47 12.04 0.59
N ILE A 31 -9.10 10.97 1.30
CA ILE A 31 -9.68 10.65 2.61
C ILE A 31 -8.98 11.52 3.66
N PRO A 32 -9.70 12.34 4.45
CA PRO A 32 -9.09 13.16 5.48
C PRO A 32 -8.21 12.33 6.43
N ILE A 33 -7.07 12.91 6.83
CA ILE A 33 -6.08 12.34 7.78
C ILE A 33 -5.26 11.16 7.22
N ILE A 34 -5.75 10.40 6.23
CA ILE A 34 -5.06 9.20 5.72
C ILE A 34 -3.68 9.51 5.14
N CYS A 35 -3.51 10.62 4.42
CA CYS A 35 -2.19 11.02 3.91
C CYS A 35 -1.18 11.23 5.05
N GLN A 36 -1.59 11.87 6.14
CA GLN A 36 -0.73 12.10 7.30
C GLN A 36 -0.34 10.78 7.97
N TYR A 37 -1.31 9.88 8.18
CA TYR A 37 -1.04 8.54 8.70
C TYR A 37 -0.04 7.78 7.82
N ILE A 38 -0.27 7.77 6.50
CA ILE A 38 0.60 7.07 5.55
C ILE A 38 2.02 7.61 5.59
N GLY A 39 2.21 8.93 5.64
CA GLY A 39 3.57 9.49 5.68
C GLY A 39 4.31 9.21 6.99
N VAL A 40 3.62 9.20 8.13
CA VAL A 40 4.23 8.77 9.40
C VAL A 40 4.59 7.28 9.33
N LEU A 41 3.66 6.45 8.87
CA LEU A 41 3.85 5.01 8.71
C LEU A 41 5.04 4.71 7.77
N PHE A 42 5.14 5.41 6.65
CA PHE A 42 6.23 5.24 5.69
C PHE A 42 7.58 5.51 6.34
N LYS A 43 7.71 6.61 7.08
CA LYS A 43 8.95 6.95 7.77
C LYS A 43 9.40 5.86 8.75
N ILE A 44 8.46 5.35 9.55
CA ILE A 44 8.71 4.27 10.51
C ILE A 44 9.09 2.97 9.80
N MET A 45 8.29 2.53 8.82
CA MET A 45 8.52 1.27 8.13
C MET A 45 9.78 1.30 7.26
N LYS A 46 10.14 2.44 6.66
CA LYS A 46 11.41 2.61 5.93
C LYS A 46 12.60 2.49 6.88
N ALA A 47 12.53 3.11 8.06
CA ALA A 47 13.58 2.99 9.08
C ALA A 47 13.75 1.54 9.58
N LYS A 48 12.67 0.75 9.61
CA LYS A 48 12.67 -0.67 9.98
C LYS A 48 12.97 -1.62 8.81
N GLY A 49 13.07 -1.11 7.57
CA GLY A 49 13.28 -1.92 6.37
C GLY A 49 12.08 -2.78 5.95
N THR A 50 10.87 -2.46 6.41
CA THR A 50 9.63 -3.21 6.12
C THR A 50 8.66 -2.45 5.21
N HIS A 51 9.06 -1.30 4.69
CA HIS A 51 8.22 -0.53 3.78
C HIS A 51 8.08 -1.23 2.42
N GLU A 52 6.84 -1.38 1.97
CA GLU A 52 6.48 -1.92 0.66
C GLU A 52 5.56 -0.94 -0.08
N GLY A 53 5.70 -0.87 -1.40
CA GLY A 53 4.77 -0.24 -2.33
C GLY A 53 3.71 -1.23 -2.84
N CYS A 54 2.96 -0.82 -3.87
CA CYS A 54 1.91 -1.66 -4.47
C CYS A 54 2.49 -2.95 -5.06
N ILE A 55 3.62 -2.86 -5.77
CA ILE A 55 4.17 -3.99 -6.52
C ILE A 55 4.81 -5.02 -5.59
N GLU A 56 5.58 -4.58 -4.60
CA GLU A 56 6.19 -5.43 -3.58
C GLU A 56 5.12 -6.17 -2.79
N GLN A 57 4.04 -5.48 -2.41
CA GLN A 57 2.94 -6.11 -1.70
C GLN A 57 2.21 -7.15 -2.55
N MET A 58 2.03 -6.91 -3.85
CA MET A 58 1.43 -7.92 -4.72
C MET A 58 2.39 -9.09 -4.94
N GLU A 59 3.67 -8.84 -5.14
CA GLU A 59 4.70 -9.89 -5.25
C GLU A 59 4.66 -10.80 -4.01
N ARG A 60 4.72 -10.23 -2.80
CA ARG A 60 4.64 -10.97 -1.54
C ARG A 60 3.32 -11.73 -1.38
N LEU A 61 2.18 -11.15 -1.77
CA LEU A 61 0.88 -11.83 -1.75
C LEU A 61 0.90 -13.09 -2.63
N PHE A 62 1.45 -12.99 -3.83
CA PHE A 62 1.51 -14.13 -4.75
C PHE A 62 2.54 -15.17 -4.30
N ALA A 63 3.78 -14.75 -4.04
CA ALA A 63 4.91 -15.62 -3.75
C ALA A 63 4.81 -16.28 -2.36
N GLU A 64 4.40 -15.52 -1.34
CA GLU A 64 4.46 -15.98 0.05
C GLU A 64 3.11 -16.32 0.67
N ARG A 65 1.98 -16.03 0.02
CA ARG A 65 0.65 -16.34 0.58
C ARG A 65 -0.19 -17.25 -0.32
N LEU A 66 -0.32 -16.95 -1.60
CA LEU A 66 -1.23 -17.68 -2.49
C LEU A 66 -0.61 -18.93 -3.11
N TYR A 67 0.64 -18.87 -3.55
CA TYR A 67 1.29 -19.92 -4.35
C TYR A 67 2.51 -20.53 -3.66
N THR A 68 2.36 -20.83 -2.37
CA THR A 68 3.42 -21.45 -1.56
C THR A 68 3.63 -22.93 -1.90
N ALA A 69 4.83 -23.44 -1.64
CA ALA A 69 5.20 -24.83 -1.93
C ALA A 69 4.33 -25.87 -1.19
N ASP A 70 3.87 -25.54 0.02
CA ASP A 70 3.00 -26.39 0.84
C ASP A 70 1.51 -26.25 0.49
N LYS A 71 1.17 -25.36 -0.47
CA LYS A 71 -0.19 -25.08 -0.95
C LYS A 71 -1.15 -24.64 0.16
N LYS A 72 -0.64 -24.05 1.24
CA LYS A 72 -1.45 -23.53 2.35
C LYS A 72 -1.48 -22.02 2.32
N VAL A 73 -2.69 -21.47 2.20
CA VAL A 73 -2.93 -20.03 2.32
C VAL A 73 -3.11 -19.70 3.80
N SER A 74 -2.16 -18.94 4.36
CA SER A 74 -2.27 -18.41 5.73
C SER A 74 -3.34 -17.33 5.79
N VAL A 75 -4.27 -17.48 6.75
CA VAL A 75 -5.40 -16.57 6.95
C VAL A 75 -5.63 -16.29 8.42
N ASP A 76 -6.25 -15.15 8.72
CA ASP A 76 -6.73 -14.82 10.07
C ASP A 76 -7.98 -15.64 10.46
N ALA A 77 -8.48 -15.41 11.69
CA ALA A 77 -9.66 -16.09 12.22
C ALA A 77 -10.94 -15.88 11.38
N ASP A 78 -10.99 -14.82 10.57
CA ASP A 78 -12.10 -14.53 9.67
C ASP A 78 -11.91 -15.10 8.25
N GLY A 79 -10.77 -15.74 7.97
CA GLY A 79 -10.42 -16.30 6.68
C GLY A 79 -9.85 -15.28 5.69
N ARG A 80 -9.19 -14.22 6.17
CA ARG A 80 -8.60 -13.16 5.35
C ARG A 80 -7.07 -13.30 5.31
N ILE A 81 -6.48 -13.06 4.15
CA ILE A 81 -5.03 -12.92 4.00
C ILE A 81 -4.64 -11.55 4.55
N ARG A 82 -3.60 -11.51 5.39
CA ARG A 82 -3.08 -10.28 6.02
C ARG A 82 -1.78 -9.88 5.35
N MET A 83 -1.87 -8.87 4.50
CA MET A 83 -0.73 -8.18 3.88
C MET A 83 -0.39 -6.87 4.62
N ASP A 84 -1.30 -6.43 5.49
CA ASP A 84 -1.11 -5.39 6.49
C ASP A 84 -0.33 -5.87 7.73
N ASP A 85 0.15 -7.11 7.76
CA ASP A 85 0.82 -7.73 8.90
C ASP A 85 2.06 -6.95 9.39
N TRP A 86 2.87 -6.41 8.48
CA TRP A 86 4.04 -5.59 8.85
C TRP A 86 3.66 -4.18 9.30
N GLU A 87 2.58 -3.62 8.76
CA GLU A 87 2.04 -2.34 9.21
C GLU A 87 1.42 -2.46 10.61
N MET A 88 0.70 -3.55 10.86
CA MET A 88 -0.02 -3.84 12.09
C MET A 88 0.87 -4.46 13.18
N ASP A 89 2.19 -4.55 12.95
CA ASP A 89 3.15 -4.93 13.98
C ASP A 89 3.00 -4.00 15.21
N PRO A 90 2.87 -4.54 16.44
CA PRO A 90 2.63 -3.71 17.62
C PRO A 90 3.70 -2.64 17.87
N ALA A 91 4.96 -2.90 17.50
CA ALA A 91 6.03 -1.91 17.64
C ALA A 91 5.93 -0.81 16.58
N VAL A 92 5.48 -1.12 15.36
CA VAL A 92 5.19 -0.13 14.32
C VAL A 92 4.02 0.75 14.77
N GLN A 93 2.90 0.15 15.17
CA GLN A 93 1.71 0.90 15.59
C GLN A 93 1.96 1.75 16.84
N ALA A 94 2.74 1.26 17.81
CA ALA A 94 3.11 2.05 18.99
C ALA A 94 3.94 3.31 18.62
N GLU A 95 4.80 3.22 17.61
CA GLU A 95 5.54 4.38 17.10
C GLU A 95 4.62 5.35 16.36
N VAL A 96 3.68 4.84 15.55
CA VAL A 96 2.68 5.68 14.87
C VAL A 96 1.81 6.43 15.89
N ASP A 97 1.26 5.73 16.88
CA ASP A 97 0.42 6.29 17.94
C ASP A 97 1.15 7.38 18.74
N LYS A 98 2.45 7.21 18.93
CA LYS A 98 3.30 8.22 19.58
C LYS A 98 3.49 9.46 18.71
N ILE A 99 3.78 9.29 17.41
CA ILE A 99 4.17 10.38 16.51
C ILE A 99 2.98 11.17 16.00
N MET A 100 1.89 10.50 15.62
CA MET A 100 0.69 11.12 15.03
C MET A 100 0.15 12.35 15.79
N PRO A 101 -0.03 12.33 17.13
CA PRO A 101 -0.55 13.50 17.86
C PRO A 101 0.45 14.65 17.98
N GLN A 102 1.72 14.44 17.65
CA GLN A 102 2.78 15.47 17.69
C GLN A 102 2.92 16.22 16.36
N VAL A 103 2.24 15.77 15.31
CA VAL A 103 2.29 16.41 14.00
C VAL A 103 1.56 17.74 14.04
N THR A 104 2.25 18.78 13.62
CA THR A 104 1.78 20.16 13.51
C THR A 104 2.22 20.71 12.15
N GLU A 105 1.63 21.82 11.72
CA GLU A 105 2.04 22.48 10.46
C GLU A 105 3.53 22.84 10.44
N ALA A 106 4.11 23.21 11.58
CA ALA A 106 5.50 23.62 11.68
C ALA A 106 6.51 22.46 11.53
N ASN A 107 6.14 21.23 11.93
CA ASN A 107 7.03 20.07 11.94
C ASN A 107 6.57 18.93 11.00
N VAL A 108 5.54 19.15 10.18
CA VAL A 108 4.97 18.11 9.31
C VAL A 108 6.01 17.48 8.40
N ASN A 109 6.89 18.28 7.78
CA ASN A 109 7.94 17.78 6.89
C ASN A 109 9.03 16.97 7.64
N GLU A 110 9.11 17.13 8.97
CA GLU A 110 10.06 16.40 9.80
C GLU A 110 9.49 15.09 10.33
N LEU A 111 8.18 15.01 10.59
CA LEU A 111 7.55 13.82 11.18
C LEU A 111 6.84 12.94 10.14
N VAL A 112 6.44 13.51 9.02
CA VAL A 112 5.72 12.86 7.94
C VAL A 112 6.63 12.78 6.71
N ASP A 113 6.67 11.63 6.05
CA ASP A 113 7.38 11.46 4.78
C ASP A 113 6.64 12.16 3.62
N MET A 114 6.67 13.49 3.62
CA MET A 114 5.97 14.33 2.65
C MET A 114 6.51 14.17 1.23
N ASP A 115 7.80 13.91 1.09
CA ASP A 115 8.44 13.68 -0.21
C ASP A 115 7.91 12.38 -0.84
N ALA A 116 7.82 11.29 -0.06
CA ALA A 116 7.25 10.05 -0.57
C ALA A 116 5.77 10.17 -0.90
N ILE A 117 4.97 10.88 -0.08
CA ILE A 117 3.56 11.13 -0.40
C ILE A 117 3.43 11.88 -1.73
N ARG A 118 4.21 12.94 -1.91
CA ARG A 118 4.20 13.74 -3.14
C ARG A 118 4.62 12.90 -4.33
N HIS A 119 5.71 12.17 -4.20
CA HIS A 119 6.23 11.29 -5.24
C HIS A 119 5.18 10.26 -5.66
N ASP A 120 4.64 9.48 -4.72
CA ASP A 120 3.66 8.43 -5.03
C ASP A 120 2.37 9.00 -5.64
N PHE A 121 1.93 10.17 -5.15
CA PHE A 121 0.76 10.85 -5.72
C PHE A 121 1.00 11.28 -7.16
N LEU A 122 2.16 11.86 -7.47
CA LEU A 122 2.54 12.28 -8.82
C LEU A 122 2.76 11.07 -9.73
N ALA A 123 3.44 10.03 -9.24
CA ALA A 123 3.76 8.81 -9.97
C ALA A 123 2.51 8.09 -10.47
N ILE A 124 1.46 8.01 -9.65
CA ILE A 124 0.18 7.40 -10.04
C ILE A 124 -0.53 8.20 -11.16
N ASN A 125 -0.17 9.46 -11.35
CA ASN A 125 -0.66 10.31 -12.42
C ASN A 125 0.36 10.47 -13.58
N GLY A 126 1.47 9.72 -13.57
CA GLY A 126 2.49 9.73 -14.63
C GLY A 126 3.57 10.82 -14.47
N PHE A 127 3.65 11.49 -13.32
CA PHE A 127 4.62 12.55 -13.04
C PHE A 127 5.68 12.09 -12.03
N ASP A 128 6.79 12.84 -11.94
CA ASP A 128 7.89 12.57 -11.00
C ASP A 128 8.51 11.16 -11.13
N ILE A 129 8.53 10.61 -12.35
CA ILE A 129 9.15 9.32 -12.65
C ILE A 129 10.59 9.53 -13.15
N ALA A 130 11.54 8.87 -12.50
CA ALA A 130 12.94 8.92 -12.90
C ALA A 130 13.13 8.38 -14.33
N GLY A 131 13.92 9.11 -15.13
CA GLY A 131 14.24 8.74 -16.51
C GLY A 131 13.23 9.21 -17.56
N ILE A 132 12.15 9.88 -17.17
CA ILE A 132 11.24 10.55 -18.10
C ILE A 132 11.72 11.99 -18.37
N ASP A 133 11.85 12.35 -19.63
CA ASP A 133 12.06 13.72 -20.07
C ASP A 133 10.70 14.43 -20.18
N TYR A 134 10.38 15.24 -19.15
CA TYR A 134 9.12 15.98 -19.07
C TYR A 134 9.08 17.24 -19.95
N GLU A 135 10.20 17.63 -20.56
CA GLU A 135 10.26 18.75 -21.53
C GLU A 135 10.01 18.29 -22.97
N LYS A 136 9.99 16.97 -23.20
CA LYS A 136 9.73 16.40 -24.51
C LYS A 136 8.23 16.47 -24.83
N ASP A 137 7.91 16.92 -26.05
CA ASP A 137 6.55 16.86 -26.57
C ASP A 137 5.99 15.44 -26.53
N VAL A 138 4.75 15.33 -26.05
CA VAL A 138 3.95 14.10 -26.06
C VAL A 138 2.92 14.17 -27.18
N ALA A 139 2.57 13.02 -27.75
CA ALA A 139 1.51 12.95 -28.76
C ALA A 139 0.20 13.49 -28.19
N ASP A 140 -0.52 14.28 -29.00
CA ASP A 140 -1.85 14.76 -28.63
C ASP A 140 -2.84 13.59 -28.66
N MET A 141 -3.18 13.08 -27.48
CA MET A 141 -4.12 11.98 -27.30
C MET A 141 -5.59 12.38 -27.55
N SER A 142 -5.88 13.63 -27.91
CA SER A 142 -7.22 14.09 -28.28
C SER A 142 -7.62 13.76 -29.73
N ALA A 143 -6.65 13.35 -30.55
CA ALA A 143 -6.86 12.77 -31.86
C ALA A 143 -6.12 11.44 -31.97
N ILE A 144 -6.81 10.41 -32.47
CA ILE A 144 -6.17 9.16 -32.90
C ILE A 144 -5.98 9.31 -34.40
N ASP A 145 -4.74 9.23 -34.89
CA ASP A 145 -4.44 9.16 -36.32
C ASP A 145 -5.10 7.94 -37.00
#